data_AF-A0A8A7K9L9-F1
#
_entry.id   AF-A0A8A7K9L9-F1
#
_cell.length_a   1.000
_cell.length_b   1.000
_cell.length_c   1.000
_cell.angle_alpha   90.00
_cell.angle_beta   90.00
_cell.angle_gamma   90.00
#
_symmetry.space_group_name_H-M   'P 1'
#
loop_
_entity.id
_entity.type
_entity.pdbx_description
1 polymer ?
#
loop_
_entity_poly.entity_id
_entity_poly.type
_entity_poly.pdbx_seq_one_letter_code
_entity_poly.pdbx_strand_id
1 'polypeptide(L)'
;MRRDSMIINFRYHIFTITAIFAALGIGILIGSSFVADQGIVEEQKRIITKIGSDINNIKNKNLSLQDKLVELEKEIEYRQKMEKEILSLLLKDSLKEKKYYMVDQGSISLEFKNELKEILNKAGAWINIIDGPINNDDLEGINKVIYWNCDQIKNEAVEGVQQEKYLFYNQEDLLGLILTLLKEEKT
;
A
#
# COMPACT_ATOMS: atom_id res chain seq x y z
N MET A 1 69.07 -44.79 53.54
CA MET A 1 68.27 -43.98 52.59
C MET A 1 66.79 -44.14 52.93
N ARG A 2 66.01 -43.05 52.85
CA ARG A 2 64.53 -42.95 53.04
C ARG A 2 64.00 -42.91 54.49
N ARG A 3 64.08 -41.75 55.14
CA ARG A 3 63.12 -41.32 56.19
C ARG A 3 62.52 -39.94 55.92
N ASP A 4 63.23 -39.08 55.19
CA ASP A 4 62.82 -37.69 54.91
C ASP A 4 61.64 -37.60 53.93
N SER A 5 61.42 -38.63 53.11
CA SER A 5 60.35 -38.66 52.11
C SER A 5 58.95 -38.77 52.72
N MET A 6 58.78 -39.38 53.91
CA MET A 6 57.45 -39.57 54.51
C MET A 6 56.91 -38.27 55.14
N ILE A 7 57.78 -37.44 55.74
CA ILE A 7 57.42 -36.14 56.32
C ILE A 7 57.01 -35.15 55.22
N ILE A 8 57.70 -35.18 54.07
CA ILE A 8 57.37 -34.34 52.91
C ILE A 8 55.98 -34.68 52.36
N ASN A 9 55.64 -35.97 52.23
CA ASN A 9 54.32 -36.41 51.78
C ASN A 9 53.19 -35.98 52.73
N PHE A 10 53.39 -36.06 54.04
CA PHE A 10 52.37 -35.64 55.02
C PHE A 10 52.15 -34.11 54.99
N ARG A 11 53.23 -33.32 54.91
CA ARG A 11 53.14 -31.86 54.76
C ARG A 11 52.43 -31.46 53.47
N TYR A 12 52.69 -32.18 52.38
CA TYR A 12 52.00 -31.95 51.11
C TYR A 12 50.50 -32.22 51.22
N HIS A 13 50.07 -33.33 51.83
CA HIS A 13 48.65 -33.63 52.00
C HIS A 13 47.91 -32.59 52.84
N ILE A 14 48.52 -32.09 53.92
CA ILE A 14 47.93 -31.02 54.74
C ILE A 14 47.76 -29.74 53.93
N PHE A 15 48.77 -29.36 53.12
CA PHE A 15 48.68 -28.18 52.26
C PHE A 15 47.58 -28.32 51.21
N THR A 16 47.44 -29.47 50.56
CA THR A 16 46.40 -29.68 49.53
C THR A 16 45.00 -29.69 50.15
N ILE A 17 44.81 -30.32 51.31
CA ILE A 17 43.51 -30.32 52.02
C ILE A 17 43.12 -28.89 52.41
N THR A 18 44.08 -28.12 52.93
CA THR A 18 43.85 -26.72 53.30
C THR A 18 43.50 -25.87 52.08
N ALA A 19 44.18 -26.09 50.95
CA ALA A 19 43.89 -25.41 49.69
C ALA A 19 42.49 -25.77 49.16
N ILE A 20 42.09 -27.03 49.22
CA ILE A 20 40.75 -27.49 48.82
C ILE A 20 39.68 -26.85 49.71
N PHE A 21 39.88 -26.83 51.03
CA PHE A 21 38.94 -26.20 51.96
C PHE A 21 38.86 -24.68 51.78
N ALA A 22 39.98 -24.01 51.50
CA ALA A 22 40.00 -22.58 51.20
C ALA A 22 39.26 -22.28 49.89
N ALA A 23 39.49 -23.07 48.84
CA ALA A 23 38.79 -22.94 47.57
C ALA A 23 37.28 -23.18 47.73
N LEU A 24 36.88 -24.17 48.53
CA LEU A 24 35.48 -24.46 48.84
C LEU A 24 34.84 -23.31 49.63
N GLY A 25 35.52 -22.81 50.66
CA GLY A 25 35.05 -21.70 51.48
C GLY A 25 34.85 -20.43 50.66
N ILE A 26 35.80 -20.08 49.81
CA ILE A 26 35.71 -18.93 48.89
C ILE A 26 34.59 -19.15 47.87
N GLY A 27 34.47 -20.35 47.30
CA GLY A 27 33.42 -20.68 46.35
C GLY A 27 32.01 -20.51 46.93
N ILE A 28 31.80 -20.93 48.17
CA ILE A 28 30.52 -20.75 48.87
C ILE A 28 30.29 -19.28 49.23
N LEU A 29 31.32 -18.55 49.70
CA LEU A 29 31.23 -17.11 50.03
C LEU A 29 30.84 -16.25 48.83
N ILE A 30 31.48 -16.49 47.68
CA ILE A 30 31.18 -15.79 46.42
C ILE A 30 29.80 -16.23 45.90
N GLY A 31 29.53 -17.54 45.88
CA GLY A 31 28.26 -18.07 45.37
C GLY A 31 27.04 -17.61 46.17
N SER A 32 27.16 -17.52 47.50
CA SER A 32 26.10 -17.05 48.39
C SER A 32 25.86 -15.55 48.32
N SER A 33 26.91 -14.73 48.15
CA SER A 33 26.76 -13.27 48.01
C SER A 33 26.04 -12.89 46.71
N PHE A 34 26.21 -13.67 45.64
CA PHE A 34 25.58 -13.40 44.34
C PHE A 34 24.07 -13.72 44.32
N VAL A 35 23.63 -14.71 45.11
CA VAL A 35 22.22 -15.10 45.25
C VAL A 35 21.46 -14.19 46.22
N ALA A 36 22.18 -13.53 47.15
CA ALA A 36 21.58 -12.68 48.17
C ALA A 36 21.36 -11.21 47.75
N ASP A 37 21.83 -10.78 46.58
CA ASP A 37 21.71 -9.39 46.16
C ASP A 37 20.29 -9.08 45.64
N GLN A 38 19.43 -8.63 46.55
CA GLN A 38 18.05 -8.21 46.30
C GLN A 38 17.96 -7.16 45.16
N GLY A 39 19.02 -6.39 44.94
CA GLY A 39 19.10 -5.39 43.87
C GLY A 39 19.01 -5.98 42.46
N ILE A 40 19.57 -7.16 42.21
CA ILE A 40 19.54 -7.80 40.87
C ILE A 40 18.13 -8.31 40.54
N VAL A 41 17.44 -8.90 41.52
CA VAL A 41 16.07 -9.43 41.32
C VAL A 41 15.08 -8.28 41.09
N GLU A 42 15.24 -7.18 41.81
CA GLU A 42 14.40 -5.98 41.64
C GLU A 42 14.62 -5.31 40.28
N GLU A 43 15.86 -5.24 39.82
CA GLU A 43 16.22 -4.77 38.49
C GLU A 43 15.59 -5.62 37.37
N GLN A 44 15.67 -6.95 37.50
CA GLN A 44 15.03 -7.88 36.56
C GLN A 44 13.51 -7.68 36.52
N LYS A 45 12.86 -7.54 37.68
CA LYS A 45 11.42 -7.28 37.77
C LYS A 45 11.04 -5.95 37.12
N ARG A 46 11.86 -4.91 37.29
CA ARG A 46 11.66 -3.60 36.65
C ARG A 46 11.74 -3.71 35.13
N ILE A 47 12.74 -4.43 34.60
CA ILE A 47 12.91 -4.63 33.16
C ILE A 47 11.71 -5.38 32.59
N ILE A 48 11.28 -6.48 33.21
CA ILE A 48 10.12 -7.26 32.76
C ILE A 48 8.85 -6.40 32.76
N THR A 49 8.64 -5.61 33.82
CA THR A 49 7.48 -4.70 33.91
C THR A 49 7.51 -3.66 32.80
N LYS A 50 8.68 -3.07 32.52
CA LYS A 50 8.86 -2.12 31.43
C LYS A 50 8.58 -2.74 30.06
N ILE A 51 9.12 -3.93 29.80
CA ILE A 51 8.85 -4.67 28.55
C ILE A 51 7.35 -4.96 28.40
N GLY A 52 6.69 -5.41 29.47
CA GLY A 52 5.25 -5.63 29.45
C GLY A 52 4.45 -4.37 29.12
N SER A 53 4.84 -3.24 29.71
CA SER A 53 4.25 -1.93 29.39
C SER A 53 4.50 -1.51 27.95
N ASP A 54 5.73 -1.70 27.44
CA ASP A 54 6.09 -1.35 26.07
C ASP A 54 5.34 -2.19 25.05
N ILE A 55 5.19 -3.50 25.29
CA ILE A 55 4.39 -4.41 24.46
C ILE A 55 2.92 -3.96 24.43
N ASN A 56 2.34 -3.64 25.59
CA ASN A 56 0.95 -3.16 25.65
C ASN A 56 0.78 -1.84 24.90
N ASN A 57 1.73 -0.91 25.05
CA ASN A 57 1.73 0.36 24.32
C ASN A 57 1.84 0.15 22.80
N ILE A 58 2.72 -0.75 22.35
CA ILE A 58 2.87 -1.09 20.93
C ILE A 58 1.58 -1.71 20.40
N LYS A 59 0.96 -2.64 21.14
CA LYS A 59 -0.30 -3.28 20.74
C LYS A 59 -1.42 -2.26 20.60
N ASN A 60 -1.56 -1.33 21.56
CA ASN A 60 -2.57 -0.28 21.53
C ASN A 60 -2.35 0.70 20.36
N LYS A 61 -1.09 1.09 20.09
CA LYS A 61 -0.76 1.90 18.92
C LYS A 61 -1.08 1.18 17.62
N ASN A 62 -0.79 -0.12 17.54
CA ASN A 62 -1.09 -0.92 16.36
C ASN A 62 -2.60 -0.98 16.09
N LEU A 63 -3.42 -1.27 17.11
CA LEU A 63 -4.88 -1.25 17.00
C LEU A 63 -5.40 0.13 16.54
N SER A 64 -4.93 1.21 17.16
CA SER A 64 -5.33 2.56 16.76
C SER A 64 -4.92 2.91 15.32
N LEU A 65 -3.78 2.42 14.85
CA LEU A 65 -3.34 2.62 13.47
C LEU A 65 -4.21 1.81 12.50
N GLN A 66 -4.58 0.58 12.85
CA GLN A 66 -5.51 -0.23 12.05
C GLN A 66 -6.88 0.43 11.95
N ASP A 67 -7.43 0.94 13.06
CA ASP A 67 -8.71 1.65 13.05
C ASP A 67 -8.68 2.89 12.14
N LYS A 68 -7.59 3.67 12.20
CA LYS A 68 -7.39 4.83 11.31
C LYS A 68 -7.27 4.43 9.84
N LEU A 69 -6.62 3.30 9.54
CA LEU A 69 -6.54 2.82 8.16
C LEU A 69 -7.92 2.48 7.62
N VAL A 70 -8.74 1.76 8.39
CA VAL A 70 -10.12 1.42 8.01
C VAL A 70 -10.98 2.66 7.83
N GLU A 71 -10.80 3.69 8.67
CA GLU A 71 -11.51 4.97 8.52
C GLU A 71 -11.10 5.71 7.25
N LEU A 72 -9.80 5.80 6.97
CA LEU A 72 -9.27 6.44 5.76
C LEU A 72 -9.71 5.71 4.49
N GLU A 73 -9.72 4.37 4.49
CA GLU A 73 -10.20 3.57 3.36
C GLU A 73 -11.68 3.86 3.05
N LYS A 74 -12.53 3.93 4.09
CA LYS A 74 -13.94 4.30 3.94
C LYS A 74 -14.11 5.73 3.42
N GLU A 75 -13.29 6.66 3.89
CA GLU A 75 -13.35 8.05 3.43
C GLU A 75 -12.98 8.15 1.94
N ILE A 76 -11.95 7.42 1.51
CA ILE A 76 -11.54 7.34 0.10
C ILE A 76 -12.68 6.76 -0.75
N GLU A 77 -13.25 5.63 -0.34
CA GLU A 77 -14.36 5.00 -1.07
C GLU A 77 -15.57 5.94 -1.18
N TYR A 78 -15.92 6.62 -0.09
CA TYR A 78 -17.00 7.59 -0.09
C TYR A 78 -16.73 8.77 -1.03
N ARG A 79 -15.51 9.33 -1.01
CA ARG A 79 -15.11 10.43 -1.88
C ARG A 79 -15.17 10.02 -3.36
N GLN A 80 -14.62 8.87 -3.71
CA GLN A 80 -14.67 8.33 -5.07
C GLN A 80 -16.09 8.11 -5.56
N LYS A 81 -16.96 7.58 -4.70
CA LYS A 81 -18.39 7.41 -5.03
C LYS A 81 -19.07 8.76 -5.25
N MET A 82 -18.84 9.74 -4.38
CA MET A 82 -19.42 11.08 -4.53
C MET A 82 -18.93 11.78 -5.79
N GLU A 83 -17.65 11.68 -6.11
CA GLU A 83 -17.09 12.21 -7.35
C GLU A 83 -17.77 11.61 -8.57
N LYS A 84 -17.91 10.28 -8.64
CA LYS A 84 -18.60 9.58 -9.74
C LYS A 84 -20.06 10.02 -9.87
N GLU A 85 -20.79 10.13 -8.76
CA GLU A 85 -22.20 10.55 -8.75
C GLU A 85 -22.35 12.01 -9.20
N ILE A 86 -21.55 12.93 -8.66
CA ILE A 86 -21.56 14.36 -9.04
C ILE A 86 -21.21 14.50 -10.53
N LEU A 87 -20.17 13.81 -10.99
CA LEU A 87 -19.74 13.87 -12.39
C LEU A 87 -20.84 13.35 -13.32
N SER A 88 -21.48 12.23 -12.97
CA SER A 88 -22.60 11.70 -13.75
C SER A 88 -23.79 12.65 -13.79
N LEU A 89 -24.10 13.36 -12.70
CA LEU A 89 -25.17 14.36 -12.64
C LEU A 89 -24.85 15.59 -13.49
N LEU A 90 -23.62 16.10 -13.42
CA LEU A 90 -23.16 17.22 -14.25
C LEU A 90 -23.19 16.89 -15.74
N LEU A 91 -22.90 15.63 -16.09
CA LEU A 91 -22.92 15.15 -17.47
C LEU A 91 -24.33 14.82 -17.98
N LYS A 92 -25.26 14.47 -17.10
CA LYS A 92 -26.62 14.04 -17.45
C LYS A 92 -27.40 15.08 -18.25
N ASP A 93 -27.19 16.37 -17.99
CA ASP A 93 -27.89 17.44 -18.69
C ASP A 93 -27.23 17.80 -20.04
N SER A 94 -25.94 17.50 -20.23
CA SER A 94 -25.22 17.79 -21.48
C SER A 94 -25.18 16.61 -22.45
N LEU A 95 -24.94 15.39 -21.96
CA LEU A 95 -24.66 14.21 -22.78
C LEU A 95 -25.86 13.27 -23.02
N LYS A 96 -27.06 13.67 -22.61
CA LYS A 96 -28.27 12.83 -22.70
C LYS A 96 -28.55 12.35 -24.13
N GLU A 97 -28.78 11.04 -24.29
CA GLU A 97 -29.13 10.36 -25.57
C GLU A 97 -28.03 10.37 -26.65
N LYS A 98 -26.78 10.67 -26.28
CA LYS A 98 -25.65 10.71 -27.23
C LYS A 98 -24.82 9.43 -27.20
N LYS A 99 -24.43 8.98 -28.39
CA LYS A 99 -23.58 7.80 -28.61
C LYS A 99 -22.18 8.23 -28.99
N TYR A 100 -21.20 7.89 -28.15
CA TYR A 100 -19.79 8.15 -28.33
C TYR A 100 -19.06 6.85 -28.68
N TYR A 101 -18.09 6.92 -29.58
CA TYR A 101 -17.15 5.85 -29.87
C TYR A 101 -15.78 6.28 -29.43
N MET A 102 -15.02 5.43 -28.77
CA MET A 102 -13.66 5.74 -28.33
C MET A 102 -12.69 4.69 -28.84
N VAL A 103 -11.64 5.14 -29.50
CA VAL A 103 -10.55 4.29 -29.96
C VAL A 103 -9.37 4.47 -29.04
N ASP A 104 -8.97 3.36 -28.45
CA ASP A 104 -7.73 3.24 -27.69
C ASP A 104 -6.75 2.32 -28.45
N GLN A 105 -5.47 2.66 -28.42
CA GLN A 105 -4.38 1.80 -28.92
C GLN A 105 -3.62 1.18 -27.75
N GLY A 106 -4.35 0.62 -26.78
CA GLY A 106 -3.79 0.01 -25.58
C GLY A 106 -3.08 0.98 -24.64
N SER A 107 -3.36 2.28 -24.78
CA SER A 107 -2.80 3.34 -23.93
C SER A 107 -3.56 3.48 -22.60
N ILE A 108 -4.78 2.94 -22.54
CA ILE A 108 -5.68 3.10 -21.39
C ILE A 108 -5.79 1.79 -20.62
N SER A 109 -5.65 1.88 -19.30
CA SER A 109 -5.85 0.73 -18.41
C SER A 109 -7.29 0.21 -18.48
N LEU A 110 -7.47 -1.10 -18.27
CA LEU A 110 -8.80 -1.72 -18.26
C LEU A 110 -9.71 -1.13 -17.17
N GLU A 111 -9.12 -0.73 -16.04
CA GLU A 111 -9.83 -0.08 -14.93
C GLU A 111 -10.44 1.25 -15.38
N PHE A 112 -9.66 2.11 -16.03
CA PHE A 112 -10.14 3.39 -16.55
C PHE A 112 -11.25 3.22 -17.58
N LYS A 113 -11.14 2.22 -18.48
CA LYS A 113 -12.18 1.90 -19.48
C LYS A 113 -13.51 1.56 -18.81
N ASN A 114 -13.46 0.82 -17.70
CA ASN A 114 -14.65 0.42 -16.97
C ASN A 114 -15.27 1.60 -16.21
N GLU A 115 -14.45 2.45 -15.57
CA GLU A 115 -14.93 3.64 -14.88
C GLU A 115 -15.60 4.63 -15.83
N LEU A 116 -15.00 4.89 -17.00
CA LEU A 116 -15.57 5.78 -18.01
C LEU A 116 -16.91 5.26 -18.54
N LYS A 117 -17.02 3.95 -18.80
CA LYS A 117 -18.27 3.30 -19.19
C LYS A 117 -19.34 3.47 -18.12
N GLU A 118 -19.00 3.29 -16.84
CA GLU A 118 -19.94 3.41 -15.74
C GLU A 118 -20.48 4.85 -15.62
N ILE A 119 -19.59 5.84 -15.63
CA ILE A 119 -19.94 7.26 -15.46
C ILE A 119 -20.80 7.76 -16.63
N LEU A 120 -20.43 7.43 -17.88
CA LEU A 120 -21.18 7.84 -19.06
C LEU A 120 -22.55 7.15 -19.15
N ASN A 121 -22.62 5.85 -18.83
CA ASN A 121 -23.90 5.14 -18.77
C ASN A 121 -24.83 5.75 -17.70
N LYS A 122 -24.31 6.11 -16.52
CA LYS A 122 -25.07 6.82 -15.48
C LYS A 122 -25.54 8.22 -15.93
N ALA A 123 -24.75 8.89 -16.76
CA ALA A 123 -25.11 10.16 -17.38
C ALA A 123 -26.12 10.02 -18.55
N GLY A 124 -26.47 8.79 -18.97
CA GLY A 124 -27.38 8.55 -20.09
C GLY A 124 -26.75 8.67 -21.48
N ALA A 125 -25.41 8.58 -21.55
CA ALA A 125 -24.62 8.50 -22.77
C ALA A 125 -24.08 7.08 -22.96
N TRP A 126 -24.04 6.59 -24.19
CA TRP A 126 -23.47 5.28 -24.51
C TRP A 126 -22.05 5.47 -25.04
N ILE A 127 -21.06 4.76 -24.48
CA ILE A 127 -19.71 4.70 -25.02
C ILE A 127 -19.32 3.27 -25.42
N ASN A 128 -18.85 3.09 -26.64
CA ASN A 128 -18.18 1.86 -27.06
C ASN A 128 -16.67 2.13 -27.17
N ILE A 129 -15.87 1.36 -26.44
CA ILE A 129 -14.40 1.52 -26.39
C ILE A 129 -13.79 0.28 -27.05
N ILE A 130 -13.06 0.48 -28.14
CA ILE A 130 -12.36 -0.60 -28.86
C ILE A 130 -10.85 -0.41 -28.82
N ASP A 131 -10.14 -1.55 -28.73
CA ASP A 131 -8.69 -1.66 -28.83
C ASP A 131 -8.32 -2.09 -30.25
N GLY A 132 -8.30 -1.15 -31.20
CA GLY A 132 -8.00 -1.49 -32.60
C GLY A 132 -8.51 -0.50 -33.65
N PRO A 133 -8.21 -0.74 -34.95
CA PRO A 133 -8.68 0.12 -36.04
C PRO A 133 -10.21 0.07 -36.15
N ILE A 134 -10.81 1.23 -36.44
CA ILE A 134 -12.25 1.36 -36.65
C ILE A 134 -12.61 0.74 -38.00
N ASN A 135 -13.60 -0.18 -38.01
CA ASN A 135 -14.25 -0.58 -39.25
C ASN A 135 -15.42 0.38 -39.52
N ASN A 136 -15.60 0.80 -40.79
CA ASN A 136 -16.64 1.78 -41.16
C ASN A 136 -18.07 1.33 -40.80
N ASP A 137 -18.32 0.03 -40.68
CA ASP A 137 -19.61 -0.53 -40.29
C ASP A 137 -19.96 -0.26 -38.81
N ASP A 138 -18.97 0.01 -37.95
CA ASP A 138 -19.17 0.31 -36.53
C ASP A 138 -19.60 1.78 -36.29
N LEU A 139 -19.60 2.62 -37.32
CA LEU A 139 -19.85 4.07 -37.24
C LEU A 139 -21.32 4.47 -37.51
N GLU A 140 -22.19 3.52 -37.85
CA GLU A 140 -23.60 3.79 -38.11
C GLU A 140 -24.36 4.17 -36.82
N GLY A 141 -24.88 5.40 -36.78
CA GLY A 141 -25.66 5.91 -35.65
C GLY A 141 -24.84 6.48 -34.48
N ILE A 142 -23.54 6.70 -34.66
CA ILE A 142 -22.67 7.32 -33.66
C ILE A 142 -22.61 8.84 -33.85
N ASN A 143 -22.72 9.59 -32.76
CA ASN A 143 -22.69 11.05 -32.79
C ASN A 143 -21.26 11.60 -32.81
N LYS A 144 -20.30 10.99 -32.09
CA LYS A 144 -18.90 11.45 -32.05
C LYS A 144 -17.90 10.33 -31.81
N VAL A 145 -16.72 10.43 -32.43
CA VAL A 145 -15.60 9.49 -32.27
C VAL A 145 -14.45 10.18 -31.55
N ILE A 146 -13.93 9.58 -30.48
CA ILE A 146 -12.86 10.09 -29.64
C ILE A 146 -11.63 9.21 -29.84
N TYR A 147 -10.52 9.81 -30.29
CA TYR A 147 -9.22 9.19 -30.37
C TYR A 147 -8.39 9.57 -29.15
N TRP A 148 -8.00 8.58 -28.37
CA TRP A 148 -7.17 8.79 -27.18
C TRP A 148 -5.71 8.44 -27.49
N ASN A 149 -4.82 9.41 -27.27
CA ASN A 149 -3.37 9.29 -27.42
C ASN A 149 -2.92 8.61 -28.74
N CYS A 150 -3.68 8.84 -29.81
CA CYS A 150 -3.38 8.30 -31.14
C CYS A 150 -2.64 9.34 -31.96
N ASP A 151 -1.32 9.43 -31.79
CA ASP A 151 -0.49 10.33 -32.61
C ASP A 151 -0.41 9.89 -34.09
N GLN A 152 -0.68 8.61 -34.39
CA GLN A 152 -0.52 8.04 -35.74
C GLN A 152 -1.76 8.15 -36.65
N ILE A 153 -2.94 8.47 -36.12
CA ILE A 153 -4.18 8.61 -36.93
C ILE A 153 -4.41 10.08 -37.37
N LYS A 154 -3.39 10.93 -37.31
CA LYS A 154 -3.49 12.29 -37.90
C LYS A 154 -3.45 12.29 -39.43
N ASN A 155 -2.94 11.24 -40.08
CA ASN A 155 -2.66 11.29 -41.53
C ASN A 155 -3.57 10.44 -42.42
N GLU A 156 -4.32 9.46 -41.91
CA GLU A 156 -5.21 8.62 -42.75
C GLU A 156 -6.71 8.92 -42.57
N ALA A 157 -7.13 9.47 -41.43
CA ALA A 157 -8.55 9.79 -41.18
C ALA A 157 -8.98 11.18 -41.71
N VAL A 158 -8.03 12.00 -42.18
CA VAL A 158 -8.28 13.41 -42.53
C VAL A 158 -8.78 13.61 -43.97
N GLU A 159 -8.82 12.58 -44.81
CA GLU A 159 -9.16 12.74 -46.23
C GLU A 159 -10.62 12.51 -46.64
N GLY A 160 -11.58 12.33 -45.71
CA GLY A 160 -12.94 12.03 -46.19
C GLY A 160 -14.16 12.36 -45.36
N VAL A 161 -14.08 12.62 -44.05
CA VAL A 161 -15.31 12.76 -43.24
C VAL A 161 -15.19 13.92 -42.25
N GLN A 162 -16.22 14.78 -42.30
CA GLN A 162 -16.47 16.00 -41.53
C GLN A 162 -15.70 16.10 -40.19
N GLN A 163 -14.81 17.11 -40.13
CA GLN A 163 -13.94 17.45 -39.00
C GLN A 163 -14.68 17.66 -37.65
N GLU A 164 -16.01 17.82 -37.66
CA GLU A 164 -16.84 18.02 -36.45
C GLU A 164 -17.14 16.73 -35.67
N LYS A 165 -16.86 15.55 -36.25
CA LYS A 165 -17.19 14.24 -35.65
C LYS A 165 -16.05 13.62 -34.83
N TYR A 166 -14.86 14.24 -34.81
CA TYR A 166 -13.64 13.63 -34.28
C TYR A 166 -12.98 14.48 -33.19
N LEU A 167 -12.73 13.87 -32.02
CA LEU A 167 -12.07 14.47 -30.88
C LEU A 167 -10.74 13.77 -30.60
N PHE A 168 -9.63 14.50 -30.63
CA PHE A 168 -8.30 13.97 -30.30
C PHE A 168 -7.91 14.42 -28.89
N TYR A 169 -7.66 13.47 -28.00
CA TYR A 169 -7.29 13.76 -26.61
C TYR A 169 -5.99 13.04 -26.24
N ASN A 170 -4.96 13.82 -25.91
CA ASN A 170 -3.58 13.33 -25.68
C ASN A 170 -3.15 13.46 -24.20
N GLN A 171 -4.08 13.52 -23.25
CA GLN A 171 -3.76 13.63 -21.81
C GLN A 171 -4.23 12.37 -21.06
N GLU A 172 -3.55 11.99 -19.98
CA GLU A 172 -3.88 10.80 -19.17
C GLU A 172 -4.91 11.08 -18.05
N ASP A 173 -5.82 12.04 -18.25
CA ASP A 173 -6.78 12.46 -17.22
C ASP A 173 -8.24 12.31 -17.68
N LEU A 174 -9.04 11.61 -16.87
CA LEU A 174 -10.48 11.37 -17.08
C LEU A 174 -11.28 12.68 -16.96
N LEU A 175 -10.92 13.52 -15.99
CA LEU A 175 -11.58 14.81 -15.78
C LEU A 175 -11.34 15.76 -16.94
N GLY A 176 -10.11 15.80 -17.47
CA GLY A 176 -9.79 16.61 -18.64
C GLY A 176 -10.52 16.16 -19.91
N LEU A 177 -10.76 14.87 -20.10
CA LEU A 177 -11.56 14.38 -21.23
C LEU A 177 -13.02 14.78 -21.08
N ILE A 178 -13.58 14.62 -19.88
CA ILE A 178 -14.97 15.02 -19.59
C ILE A 178 -15.15 16.53 -19.75
N LEU A 179 -14.20 17.34 -19.28
CA LEU A 179 -14.23 18.80 -19.46
C LEU A 179 -14.12 19.20 -20.94
N THR A 180 -13.31 18.50 -21.72
CA THR A 180 -13.21 18.71 -23.18
C THR A 180 -14.53 18.40 -23.87
N LEU A 181 -15.16 17.27 -23.52
CA LEU A 181 -16.48 16.90 -24.04
C LEU A 181 -17.54 17.95 -23.68
N LEU A 182 -17.59 18.40 -22.41
CA LEU A 182 -18.51 19.44 -21.96
C LEU A 182 -18.29 20.79 -22.66
N LYS A 183 -17.03 21.16 -22.94
CA LYS A 183 -16.69 22.43 -23.57
C LYS A 183 -17.07 22.46 -25.04
N GLU A 184 -16.85 21.36 -25.77
CA GLU A 184 -17.25 21.27 -27.17
C GLU A 184 -18.76 21.21 -27.38
N GLU A 185 -19.52 20.67 -26.43
CA GLU A 185 -20.99 20.64 -26.57
C GLU A 185 -21.70 21.94 -26.21
N LYS A 186 -21.00 22.87 -25.55
CA LYS A 186 -21.53 24.18 -25.18
C LYS A 186 -21.24 25.28 -26.23
N THR A 187 -20.51 24.93 -27.30
CA THR A 187 -20.15 25.83 -28.42
C THR A 187 -21.04 25.51 -29.61
#